data_AF-A0A2G2GAR8-F1
#
_entry.id   AF-A0A2G2GAR8-F1
#
_cell.length_a   1.000
_cell.length_b   1.000
_cell.length_c   1.000
_cell.angle_alpha   90.00
_cell.angle_beta   90.00
_cell.angle_gamma   90.00
#
_symmetry.space_group_name_H-M   'P 1'
#
loop_
_entity.id
_entity.type
_entity.pdbx_description
1 polymer ?
#
loop_
_entity_poly.entity_id
_entity_poly.type
_entity_poly.pdbx_seq_one_letter_code
_entity_poly.pdbx_strand_id
1 'polypeptide(L)' 'MDEQELGHIGETFRVGEDLYGVSVEQLRERSEVLKMELARIEVFIVKKNEELTVAETFFKKT' A
#
# COMPACT_ATOMS: atom_id res chain seq x y z
N MET A 1 18.16 24.38 5.38
CA MET A 1 17.49 23.12 5.71
C MET A 1 16.90 23.35 7.06
N ASP A 2 15.60 23.50 7.07
CA ASP A 2 14.90 24.33 8.03
C ASP A 2 14.25 23.36 9.02
N GLU A 3 14.25 23.66 10.32
CA GLU A 3 13.77 22.74 11.36
C GLU A 3 12.32 22.25 11.14
N GLN A 4 11.54 22.94 10.30
CA GLN A 4 10.21 22.55 9.88
C GLN A 4 10.19 21.35 8.91
N GLU A 5 11.23 21.11 8.10
CA GLU A 5 11.32 19.91 7.25
C GLU A 5 11.61 18.63 8.06
N LEU A 6 12.29 18.77 9.21
CA LEU A 6 12.62 17.64 10.10
C LEU A 6 11.37 17.08 10.82
N GLY A 7 10.29 17.86 10.93
CA GLY A 7 9.04 17.47 11.60
C GLY A 7 8.13 16.54 10.79
N HIS A 8 8.39 16.38 9.48
CA HIS A 8 7.57 15.54 8.60
C HIS A 8 8.14 14.12 8.40
N ILE A 9 9.22 13.76 9.10
CA ILE A 9 9.94 12.49 8.95
C ILE A 9 9.09 11.25 9.32
N GLY A 10 7.89 11.43 9.88
CA GLY A 10 6.97 10.34 10.25
C GLY A 10 5.69 10.23 9.41
N GLU A 11 5.35 11.18 8.54
CA GLU A 11 3.99 11.24 7.98
C GLU A 11 4.00 11.51 6.46
N THR A 12 3.55 10.49 5.71
CA THR A 12 3.25 10.50 4.27
C THR A 12 4.44 10.23 3.33
N PHE A 13 4.85 8.95 3.24
CA PHE A 13 5.65 8.45 2.11
C PHE A 13 4.87 8.63 0.80
N ARG A 14 5.52 9.19 -0.23
CA ARG A 14 4.94 9.33 -1.58
C ARG A 14 5.75 8.52 -2.60
N VAL A 15 5.04 7.88 -3.52
CA VAL A 15 5.69 7.19 -4.66
C VAL A 15 6.50 8.20 -5.46
N GLY A 16 7.78 7.90 -5.67
CA GLY A 16 8.70 8.76 -6.41
C GLY A 16 9.33 9.89 -5.60
N GLU A 17 9.20 9.91 -4.27
CA GLU A 17 9.97 10.83 -3.43
C GLU A 17 11.48 10.55 -3.53
N ASP A 18 12.29 11.61 -3.40
CA ASP A 18 13.74 11.47 -3.24
C ASP A 18 14.03 10.82 -1.88
N LEU A 19 14.92 9.82 -1.89
CA LEU A 19 15.32 9.05 -0.70
C LEU A 19 16.68 9.48 -0.17
N TYR A 20 17.27 10.55 -0.72
CA TYR A 20 18.52 11.09 -0.22
C TYR A 20 18.40 11.48 1.28
N GLY A 21 19.34 11.01 2.10
CA GLY A 21 19.34 11.25 3.54
C GLY A 21 18.49 10.27 4.37
N VAL A 22 17.76 9.33 3.75
CA VAL A 22 17.03 8.27 4.46
C VAL A 22 17.98 7.10 4.77
N SER A 23 17.98 6.64 6.01
CA SER A 23 18.83 5.51 6.42
C SER A 23 18.33 4.17 5.85
N VAL A 24 19.24 3.20 5.73
CA VAL A 24 18.91 1.83 5.29
C VAL A 24 17.82 1.19 6.17
N GLU A 25 17.85 1.43 7.48
CA GLU A 25 16.86 0.85 8.40
C GLU A 25 15.48 1.46 8.18
N GLN A 26 15.38 2.78 8.03
CA GLN A 26 14.12 3.45 7.68
C GLN A 26 13.58 2.96 6.33
N LEU A 27 14.44 2.72 5.34
CA LEU A 27 14.03 2.13 4.06
C LEU A 27 13.48 0.70 4.23
N ARG A 28 14.07 -0.11 5.13
CA ARG A 28 13.59 -1.46 5.44
C ARG A 28 12.23 -1.44 6.13
N GLU A 29 12.07 -0.60 7.15
CA GLU A 29 10.80 -0.41 7.86
C GLU A 29 9.69 0.01 6.89
N ARG A 30 9.97 1.02 6.05
CA ARG A 30 9.04 1.48 5.00
C ARG A 30 8.70 0.36 4.02
N SER A 31 9.69 -0.40 3.58
CA SER A 31 9.49 -1.54 2.67
C SER A 31 8.57 -2.60 3.27
N GLU A 32 8.71 -2.90 4.56
CA GLU A 32 7.89 -3.91 5.23
C GLU A 32 6.43 -3.46 5.34
N VAL A 33 6.19 -2.21 5.73
CA VAL A 33 4.84 -1.64 5.77
C VAL A 33 4.17 -1.70 4.39
N LEU A 34 4.90 -1.36 3.32
CA LEU A 34 4.37 -1.41 1.96
C LEU A 34 4.03 -2.84 1.51
N LYS A 35 4.84 -3.84 1.89
CA LYS A 35 4.54 -5.26 1.60
C LYS A 35 3.29 -5.72 2.32
N MET A 36 3.12 -5.35 3.59
CA MET A 36 1.91 -5.67 4.35
C MET A 36 0.68 -5.05 3.71
N GLU A 37 0.79 -3.81 3.22
CA GLU A 37 -0.30 -3.13 2.53
C GLU A 37 -0.64 -3.79 1.18
N LEU A 38 0.38 -4.17 0.41
CA LEU A 38 0.19 -4.94 -0.84
C LEU A 38 -0.55 -6.25 -0.57
N ALA A 39 -0.12 -7.02 0.42
CA ALA A 39 -0.77 -8.28 0.80
C ALA A 39 -2.24 -8.05 1.21
N ARG A 40 -2.52 -6.97 1.96
CA ARG A 40 -3.89 -6.59 2.31
C ARG A 40 -4.73 -6.32 1.07
N ILE A 41 -4.23 -5.52 0.14
CA ILE A 41 -4.93 -5.17 -1.11
C ILE A 41 -5.20 -6.42 -1.94
N GLU A 42 -4.22 -7.32 -2.08
CA GLU A 42 -4.36 -8.58 -2.82
C GLU A 42 -5.50 -9.46 -2.25
N VAL A 43 -5.61 -9.57 -0.93
CA VAL A 43 -6.72 -10.29 -0.28
C VAL A 43 -8.08 -9.67 -0.64
N PHE A 44 -8.18 -8.35 -0.68
CA PHE A 44 -9.42 -7.67 -1.07
C PHE A 44 -9.74 -7.85 -2.56
N ILE A 45 -8.74 -7.88 -3.43
CA ILE A 45 -8.92 -8.17 -4.86
C ILE A 45 -9.52 -9.58 -5.03
N VAL A 46 -8.96 -10.58 -4.36
CA VAL A 46 -9.47 -11.96 -4.42
C VAL A 46 -10.94 -12.02 -3.97
N LYS A 47 -11.26 -11.44 -2.82
CA LYS A 47 -12.65 -11.40 -2.31
C LYS A 47 -13.62 -10.74 -3.30
N LYS A 48 -13.23 -9.61 -3.89
CA LYS A 48 -14.07 -8.92 -4.88
C LYS A 48 -14.27 -9.74 -6.16
N ASN A 49 -13.26 -10.47 -6.61
CA ASN A 49 -13.37 -11.36 -7.76
C ASN A 49 -14.29 -12.55 -7.48
N GLU A 50 -14.24 -13.11 -6.26
CA GLU A 50 -15.17 -14.16 -5.82
C GLU A 50 -16.62 -13.64 -5.81
N GLU A 51 -16.86 -12.46 -5.23
CA GLU A 51 -18.17 -11.80 -5.22
C GLU A 51 -18.71 -11.56 -6.63
N LEU A 52 -17.87 -11.07 -7.54
CA LEU A 52 -18.22 -10.87 -8.96
C LEU A 52 -18.59 -12.19 -9.64
N THR A 53 -17.80 -13.24 -9.42
CA THR A 53 -18.05 -14.57 -10.00
C THR A 53 -19.38 -15.15 -9.52
N VAL A 54 -19.70 -15.00 -8.23
CA VAL A 54 -20.97 -15.41 -7.66
C VAL A 54 -22.13 -14.63 -8.29
N ALA A 55 -21.99 -13.31 -8.40
CA ALA A 55 -23.01 -12.46 -9.03
C ALA A 55 -23.24 -12.85 -10.50
N GLU A 56 -22.19 -13.03 -11.29
CA GLU A 56 -22.30 -13.47 -12.68
C GLU A 56 -22.99 -14.83 -12.81
N THR A 57 -22.67 -15.77 -11.92
CA THR A 57 -23.28 -17.11 -11.91
C THR A 57 -24.78 -17.03 -11.60
N PHE A 58 -25.18 -16.13 -10.71
CA PHE A 58 -26.58 -15.90 -10.38
C PHE A 58 -27.35 -15.34 -11.58
N PHE A 59 -26.82 -14.30 -12.23
CA PHE A 59 -27.49 -13.65 -13.36
C PHE A 59 -27.49 -14.50 -14.65
N LYS A 60 -26.47 -15.32 -14.91
CA LYS A 60 -26.44 -16.22 -16.09
C LYS A 60 -27.38 -17.43 -15.99
N LYS A 61 -27.90 -17.73 -14.80
CA LYS A 61 -28.85 -18.83 -14.56
C LYS A 61 -30.33 -18.40 -14.62
N THR A 62 -30.60 -17.14 -14.92
CA THR A 62 -31.94 -16.59 -15.17
C THR A 62 -32.13 -16.37 -16.67
#